data_AF-A0A8T8I4J7-F1
#
_entry.id   AF-A0A8T8I4J7-F1
#
_cell.length_a   1.000
_cell.length_b   1.000
_cell.length_c   1.000
_cell.angle_alpha   90.00
_cell.angle_beta   90.00
_cell.angle_gamma   90.00
#
_symmetry.space_group_name_H-M   'P 1'
#
loop_
_entity.id
_entity.type
_entity.pdbx_description
1 polymer ?
#
loop_
_entity_poly.entity_id
_entity_poly.type
_entity_poly.pdbx_seq_one_letter_code
_entity_poly.pdbx_strand_id
1 'polypeptide(L)'
;MEANLFSLVSQADPSRVFAWGMEVLDDDRTAAVIYRRDPDTGRSLVGRHDSAEAALRRWGRRVPLRLVWEFDGDLGDLGDDRDDVSPVT
;
A
#
# COMPACT_ATOMS: atom_id res chain seq x y z
N MET A 1 4.23 7.15 17.44
CA MET A 1 4.16 7.54 16.01
C MET A 1 4.56 6.36 15.14
N GLU A 2 3.63 5.88 14.32
CA GLU A 2 3.80 4.80 13.34
C GLU A 2 3.40 5.32 11.96
N ALA A 3 4.03 4.81 10.90
CA ALA A 3 3.69 5.17 9.53
C ALA A 3 3.58 3.91 8.67
N ASN A 4 2.39 3.70 8.10
CA ASN A 4 2.08 2.56 7.25
C ASN A 4 1.92 3.03 5.80
N LEU A 5 2.67 2.39 4.90
CA LEU A 5 2.57 2.66 3.47
C LEU A 5 1.38 1.90 2.87
N PHE A 6 0.71 2.54 1.93
CA PHE A 6 -0.37 1.92 1.17
C PHE A 6 -0.40 2.41 -0.27
N SER A 7 -1.08 1.63 -1.11
CA SER A 7 -1.38 1.98 -2.48
C SER A 7 -2.89 1.90 -2.71
N LEU A 8 -3.42 2.88 -3.45
CA LEU A 8 -4.72 2.79 -4.08
C LEU A 8 -4.51 2.22 -5.48
N VAL A 9 -5.05 1.04 -5.74
CA VAL A 9 -4.90 0.33 -7.01
C VAL A 9 -6.24 0.16 -7.69
N SER A 10 -6.25 -0.04 -9.01
CA SER A 10 -7.46 -0.40 -9.74
C SER A 10 -8.06 -1.70 -9.19
N GLN A 11 -9.37 -1.70 -8.96
CA GLN A 11 -10.07 -2.91 -8.51
C GLN A 11 -10.06 -4.02 -9.57
N ALA A 12 -10.02 -3.65 -10.86
CA ALA A 12 -9.98 -4.60 -11.97
C ALA A 12 -8.57 -5.15 -12.26
N ASP A 13 -7.52 -4.40 -11.90
CA ASP A 13 -6.14 -4.74 -12.19
C ASP A 13 -5.22 -4.18 -11.08
N PRO A 14 -4.86 -4.99 -10.08
CA PRO A 14 -4.04 -4.55 -8.95
C PRO A 14 -2.63 -4.07 -9.34
N SER A 15 -2.14 -4.41 -10.54
CA SER A 15 -0.84 -3.93 -11.04
C SER A 15 -0.87 -2.44 -11.40
N ARG A 16 -2.07 -1.86 -11.59
CA ARG A 16 -2.27 -0.45 -11.91
C ARG A 16 -2.45 0.36 -10.64
N VAL A 17 -1.36 0.98 -10.22
CA VAL A 17 -1.37 1.94 -9.11
C VAL A 17 -2.00 3.26 -9.56
N PHE A 18 -3.05 3.67 -8.87
CA PHE A 18 -3.70 4.97 -9.06
C PHE A 18 -3.00 6.06 -8.25
N ALA A 19 -2.63 5.74 -7.00
CA ALA A 19 -1.94 6.65 -6.11
C ALA A 19 -1.21 5.87 -5.00
N TRP A 20 -0.12 6.44 -4.49
CA TRP A 20 0.60 5.95 -3.32
C TRP A 20 0.22 6.79 -2.11
N GLY A 21 0.23 6.21 -0.92
CA GLY A 21 -0.07 6.92 0.29
C GLY A 21 0.68 6.41 1.51
N MET A 22 0.65 7.22 2.54
CA MET A 22 1.19 6.94 3.85
C MET A 22 0.14 7.33 4.88
N GLU A 23 -0.25 6.39 5.73
CA GLU A 23 -1.05 6.65 6.91
C GLU A 23 -0.13 6.76 8.11
N VAL A 24 -0.24 7.88 8.82
CA VAL A 24 0.50 8.16 10.04
C VAL A 24 -0.46 8.03 11.21
N LEU A 25 -0.09 7.17 12.16
CA LEU A 25 -0.81 6.98 13.42
C LEU A 25 0.01 7.58 14.57
N ASP A 26 -0.60 8.49 15.30
CA ASP A 26 0.02 9.20 16.42
C ASP A 26 -0.96 9.36 17.59
N ASP A 27 -0.77 8.56 18.64
CA ASP A 27 -1.61 8.43 19.84
C ASP A 27 -3.13 8.38 19.57
N ASP A 28 -3.78 9.53 19.38
CA ASP A 28 -5.22 9.68 19.13
C ASP A 28 -5.56 10.21 17.72
N ARG A 29 -4.56 10.33 16.84
CA ARG A 29 -4.70 10.95 15.52
C ARG A 29 -4.24 10.01 14.42
N THR A 30 -5.13 9.81 13.46
CA THR A 30 -4.80 9.21 12.17
C THR A 30 -4.80 10.30 11.10
N ALA A 31 -3.82 10.26 10.21
CA ALA A 31 -3.82 11.08 9.02
C ALA A 31 -3.21 10.31 7.87
N ALA A 32 -3.84 10.38 6.69
CA ALA A 32 -3.28 9.83 5.47
C ALA A 32 -2.86 10.94 4.51
N VAL A 33 -1.67 10.78 3.94
CA VAL A 33 -1.19 11.61 2.83
C VAL A 33 -1.13 10.75 1.59
N ILE A 34 -1.66 11.25 0.48
CA ILE A 34 -1.63 10.56 -0.81
C ILE A 34 -0.83 11.40 -1.80
N TYR A 35 -0.03 10.72 -2.59
CA TYR A 35 0.64 11.23 -3.79
C TYR A 35 0.10 10.51 -5.03
N ARG A 36 -0.40 11.29 -5.99
CA ARG A 36 -0.82 10.81 -7.30
C ARG A 36 -0.05 11.52 -8.39
N ARG A 37 0.42 10.77 -9.38
CA ARG A 37 0.90 11.33 -10.65
C ARG A 37 -0.16 11.09 -11.71
N ASP A 38 -0.63 12.16 -12.33
CA ASP A 38 -1.56 12.07 -13.44
C ASP A 38 -0.82 11.56 -14.69
N PRO A 39 -1.23 10.42 -15.27
CA PRO A 39 -0.50 9.82 -16.39
C PRO A 39 -0.63 10.64 -17.69
N ASP A 40 -1.74 11.33 -17.88
CA ASP A 40 -2.04 12.07 -19.11
C ASP A 40 -1.35 13.44 -19.15
N THR A 41 -1.30 14.12 -18.00
CA THR A 41 -0.76 15.49 -17.89
C THR A 41 0.61 15.56 -17.23
N GLY A 42 1.08 14.48 -16.63
CA GLY A 42 2.34 14.42 -15.86
C GLY A 42 2.31 15.20 -14.54
N ARG A 43 1.17 15.81 -14.19
CA ARG A 43 1.02 16.65 -12.99
C ARG A 43 0.96 15.80 -11.74
N SER A 44 1.61 16.28 -10.68
CA SER A 44 1.54 15.66 -9.37
C SER A 44 0.43 16.30 -8.53
N LEU A 45 -0.29 15.46 -7.80
CA LEU A 45 -1.30 15.86 -6.82
C LEU A 45 -0.93 15.26 -5.48
N VAL A 46 -0.97 16.10 -4.44
CA VAL A 46 -0.82 15.69 -3.05
C VAL A 46 -2.11 16.03 -2.31
N GLY A 47 -2.63 15.07 -1.54
CA GLY A 47 -3.86 15.24 -0.77
C GLY A 47 -3.70 14.70 0.65
N ARG A 48 -4.28 15.42 1.63
CA ARG A 48 -4.38 14.96 3.02
C ARG A 48 -5.80 14.49 3.31
N HIS A 49 -5.90 13.41 4.06
CA HIS A 49 -7.14 12.73 4.46
C HIS A 49 -7.03 12.30 5.94
N ASP A 50 -8.17 12.00 6.55
CA ASP A 50 -8.23 11.54 7.94
C ASP A 50 -7.77 10.08 8.09
N SER A 51 -7.87 9.27 7.02
CA SER A 51 -7.32 7.90 6.94
C SER A 51 -7.19 7.44 5.48
N ALA A 52 -6.57 6.28 5.27
CA ALA A 52 -6.45 5.57 4.01
C ALA A 52 -7.82 5.13 3.47
N GLU A 53 -8.77 4.79 4.34
CA GLU A 53 -10.16 4.53 3.94
C GLU A 53 -10.88 5.82 3.55
N ALA A 54 -10.62 6.94 4.22
CA ALA A 54 -11.19 8.23 3.82
C ALA A 54 -10.66 8.66 2.44
N ALA A 55 -9.38 8.39 2.18
CA ALA A 55 -8.76 8.48 0.87
C ALA A 55 -9.45 7.60 -0.18
N LEU A 56 -9.59 6.30 0.10
CA LEU A 56 -10.28 5.34 -0.77
C LEU A 56 -11.73 5.78 -1.04
N ARG A 57 -12.48 6.20 -0.02
CA ARG A 57 -13.87 6.67 -0.18
C ARG A 57 -13.96 7.90 -1.06
N ARG A 58 -12.98 8.80 -1.02
CA ARG A 58 -12.97 10.02 -1.84
C ARG A 58 -12.73 9.72 -3.31
N TRP A 59 -11.72 8.91 -3.62
CA TRP A 59 -11.33 8.60 -5.00
C TRP A 59 -12.14 7.43 -5.60
N GLY A 60 -12.47 6.46 -4.76
CA GLY A 60 -13.33 5.29 -5.03
C GLY A 60 -14.73 5.63 -5.53
N ARG A 61 -15.22 6.84 -5.22
CA ARG A 61 -16.50 7.37 -5.74
C ARG A 61 -16.49 7.59 -7.25
N ARG A 62 -15.31 7.81 -7.85
CA ARG A 62 -15.17 8.13 -9.28
C ARG A 62 -14.50 7.02 -10.06
N VAL A 63 -13.58 6.30 -9.42
CA VAL A 63 -12.79 5.23 -10.03
C VAL A 63 -12.92 4.00 -9.13
N PRO A 64 -13.19 2.79 -9.67
CA PRO A 64 -13.23 1.58 -8.85
C PRO A 64 -11.81 1.24 -8.37
N LEU A 65 -11.57 1.49 -7.08
CA LEU A 65 -10.25 1.35 -6.44
C LEU A 65 -10.32 0.37 -5.28
N ARG A 66 -9.16 -0.19 -4.94
CA ARG A 66 -8.92 -1.00 -3.75
C ARG A 66 -7.72 -0.42 -2.99
N LEU A 67 -7.79 -0.48 -1.66
CA LEU A 67 -6.67 -0.18 -0.76
C LEU A 67 -5.81 -1.43 -0.57
N VAL A 68 -4.50 -1.29 -0.76
CA VAL A 68 -3.48 -2.33 -0.52
C VAL A 68 -2.45 -1.75 0.43
N TRP A 69 -2.25 -2.39 1.57
CA TRP A 69 -1.21 -2.02 2.52
C TRP A 69 0.11 -2.69 2.12
N GLU A 70 1.20 -1.93 2.12
CA GLU A 70 2.53 -2.49 1.94
C GLU A 70 3.05 -2.86 3.32
N PHE A 71 2.94 -4.14 3.66
CA PHE A 71 3.62 -4.67 4.84
C PHE A 71 5.09 -4.88 4.48
N ASP A 72 6.00 -4.47 5.38
CA ASP A 72 7.45 -4.67 5.32
C ASP A 72 7.88 -6.16 5.38
N GLY A 73 6.99 -7.09 5.02
CA GLY A 73 7.10 -8.52 5.30
C GLY A 73 7.63 -9.41 4.17
N ASP A 74 7.98 -8.86 3.00
CA ASP A 74 8.49 -9.66 1.86
C ASP A 74 10.04 -9.79 1.87
N LEU A 75 10.64 -9.86 3.06
CA LEU A 75 12.08 -10.01 3.26
C LEU A 75 12.46 -11.25 4.12
N GLY A 76 11.62 -12.30 4.15
CA GLY A 76 11.81 -13.39 5.11
C GLY A 76 11.49 -14.84 4.70
N ASP A 77 11.01 -15.14 3.49
CA ASP A 77 10.83 -16.56 3.05
C ASP A 77 11.88 -16.97 2.00
N LEU A 78 13.14 -16.62 2.26
CA LEU A 78 14.30 -17.15 1.54
C LEU A 78 15.13 -18.00 2.51
N GLY A 79 14.80 -19.29 2.57
CA GLY A 79 15.73 -20.36 2.92
C GLY A 79 15.71 -20.86 4.37
N ASP A 80 14.99 -21.96 4.59
CA ASP A 80 15.52 -23.06 5.41
C ASP A 80 15.47 -24.33 4.56
N ASP A 81 16.31 -24.33 3.52
CA ASP A 81 16.79 -25.56 2.87
C ASP A 81 17.80 -26.16 3.85
N ARG A 82 17.30 -26.84 4.88
CA ARG A 82 18.10 -27.71 5.74
C ARG A 82 17.80 -29.15 5.39
N ASP A 83 18.53 -29.62 4.38
CA ASP A 83 19.30 -30.87 4.43
C ASP A 83 18.84 -31.88 5.50
N ASP A 84 17.79 -32.65 5.20
CA ASP A 84 17.56 -33.97 5.83
C ASP A 84 17.89 -35.05 4.80
N VAL A 85 19.17 -35.16 4.45
CA VAL A 85 19.73 -36.42 3.98
C VAL A 85 20.01 -37.27 5.21
N SER A 86 19.01 -38.05 5.59
CA SER A 86 19.19 -39.18 6.50
C SER A 86 20.32 -40.10 5.98
N PRO A 87 21.37 -40.39 6.77
CA PRO A 87 22.41 -41.32 6.34
C PRO A 87 21.87 -42.76 6.37
N VAL A 88 22.06 -43.46 5.26
CA VAL A 88 21.86 -44.91 5.16
C VAL A 88 22.91 -45.62 6.03
N THR A 89 22.47 -46.52 6.91
CA THR A 89 23.20 -47.72 7.34
C THR A 89 22.19 -48.71 7.92
#